data_AF-A0A358KI08-F1
#
_entry.id   AF-A0A358KI08-F1
#
_cell.length_a   1.000
_cell.length_b   1.000
_cell.length_c   1.000
_cell.angle_alpha   90.00
_cell.angle_beta   90.00
_cell.angle_gamma   90.00
#
_symmetry.space_group_name_H-M   'P 1'
#
loop_
_entity.id
_entity.type
_entity.pdbx_description
1 polymer ?
#
loop_
_entity_poly.entity_id
_entity_poly.type
_entity_poly.pdbx_seq_one_letter_code
_entity_poly.pdbx_strand_id
1 'polypeptide(L)'
;MTVHPSQFPGAVRRQLVAALRAGNVPPKFLYDSVRQTQKWLEVHQAHSPSRINADVTRIYDAAFEDALGQALGQAVALVGLGCGGGQKDTRCLAKLQPSIPELHYVPCDVSQAMTLVAREAAAELLPLGQVHPLVCDLAEADDLGQA
;
A
#
# COMPACT_ATOMS: atom_id res chain seq x y z
N MET A 1 -2.37 13.49 0.43
CA MET A 1 -2.20 12.48 -0.62
C MET A 1 -1.36 13.11 -1.71
N THR A 2 -0.30 12.42 -2.09
CA THR A 2 0.63 12.82 -3.15
C THR A 2 0.43 11.89 -4.33
N VAL A 3 0.44 12.42 -5.55
CA VAL A 3 0.31 11.62 -6.78
C VAL A 3 1.55 11.87 -7.62
N HIS A 4 2.30 10.81 -7.90
CA HIS A 4 3.49 10.84 -8.72
C HIS A 4 3.13 11.03 -10.20
N PRO A 5 3.95 11.74 -11.02
CA PRO A 5 3.69 11.89 -12.45
C PRO A 5 3.49 10.59 -13.23
N SER A 6 4.07 9.47 -12.77
CA SER A 6 3.84 8.13 -13.35
C SER A 6 2.37 7.69 -13.32
N GLN A 7 1.57 8.25 -12.42
CA GLN A 7 0.14 7.97 -12.26
C GLN A 7 -0.76 9.11 -12.76
N PHE A 8 -0.23 10.09 -13.48
CA PHE A 8 -1.05 11.09 -14.14
C PHE A 8 -1.84 10.48 -15.31
N PRO A 9 -3.06 10.96 -15.62
CA PRO A 9 -3.92 10.34 -16.63
C PRO A 9 -3.26 10.11 -17.99
N GLY A 10 -2.40 11.04 -18.42
CA GLY A 10 -1.65 10.92 -19.66
C GLY A 10 -0.62 9.79 -19.65
N ALA A 11 0.07 9.57 -18.53
CA ALA A 11 1.05 8.49 -18.37
C ALA A 11 0.35 7.12 -18.35
N VAL A 12 -0.68 6.97 -17.51
CA VAL A 12 -1.49 5.74 -17.38
C VAL A 12 -2.09 5.35 -18.72
N ARG A 13 -2.69 6.31 -19.46
CA ARG A 13 -3.26 6.04 -20.78
C ARG A 13 -2.21 5.59 -21.80
N ARG A 14 -1.04 6.21 -21.84
CA ARG A 14 0.05 5.81 -22.75
C ARG A 14 0.52 4.38 -22.45
N GLN A 15 0.69 4.05 -21.18
CA GLN A 15 1.08 2.71 -20.74
C GLN A 15 0.02 1.66 -21.12
N LEU A 16 -1.27 1.95 -20.92
CA LEU A 16 -2.35 1.04 -21.30
C LEU A 16 -2.39 0.79 -22.82
N VAL A 17 -2.25 1.85 -23.63
CA VAL A 17 -2.21 1.71 -25.09
C VAL A 17 -1.00 0.89 -25.53
N ALA A 18 0.18 1.10 -24.92
CA ALA A 18 1.37 0.31 -25.21
C ALA A 18 1.18 -1.17 -24.85
N ALA A 19 0.62 -1.45 -23.66
CA ALA A 19 0.30 -2.79 -23.19
C ALA A 19 -0.66 -3.54 -24.13
N LEU A 20 -1.73 -2.87 -24.56
CA LEU A 20 -2.70 -3.43 -25.50
C LEU A 20 -2.07 -3.73 -26.87
N ARG A 21 -1.20 -2.84 -27.38
CA ARG A 21 -0.46 -3.07 -28.63
C ARG A 21 0.49 -4.26 -28.53
N ALA A 22 1.10 -4.46 -27.36
CA ALA A 22 1.99 -5.58 -27.09
C ALA A 22 1.24 -6.90 -26.83
N GLY A 23 -0.09 -6.89 -26.71
CA GLY A 23 -0.88 -8.06 -26.36
C GLY A 23 -0.67 -8.55 -24.91
N ASN A 24 -0.11 -7.71 -24.04
CA ASN A 24 0.20 -8.05 -22.66
C ASN A 24 -0.21 -6.91 -21.72
N VAL A 25 -1.28 -7.10 -20.95
CA VAL A 25 -1.81 -6.09 -20.03
C VAL A 25 -1.25 -6.32 -18.61
N PRO A 26 -0.44 -5.38 -18.07
CA PRO A 26 0.08 -5.48 -16.72
C PRO A 26 -1.03 -5.60 -15.65
N PRO A 27 -0.83 -6.39 -14.58
CA PRO A 27 -1.82 -6.58 -13.52
C PRO A 27 -2.29 -5.29 -12.83
N LYS A 28 -1.50 -4.20 -12.83
CA LYS A 28 -1.91 -2.90 -12.27
C LYS A 28 -3.23 -2.38 -12.86
N PHE A 29 -3.52 -2.71 -14.12
CA PHE A 29 -4.76 -2.29 -14.77
C PHE A 29 -6.00 -3.10 -14.31
N LEU A 30 -5.82 -4.16 -13.52
CA LEU A 30 -6.92 -4.95 -12.95
C LEU A 30 -7.65 -4.22 -11.82
N TYR A 31 -7.05 -3.17 -11.25
CA TYR A 31 -7.58 -2.39 -10.12
C TYR A 31 -7.40 -0.87 -10.30
N ASP A 32 -7.41 -0.41 -11.56
CA ASP A 32 -7.23 1.01 -11.92
C ASP A 32 -8.40 1.91 -11.49
N SER A 33 -9.64 1.46 -11.72
CA SER A 33 -10.84 2.19 -11.28
C SER A 33 -11.29 1.82 -9.86
N VAL A 34 -12.11 2.69 -9.25
CA VAL A 34 -12.76 2.43 -7.95
C VAL A 34 -13.50 1.10 -7.94
N ARG A 35 -14.32 0.82 -8.97
CA ARG A 35 -15.10 -0.42 -9.05
C ARG A 35 -14.21 -1.65 -9.22
N GLN A 36 -13.14 -1.55 -10.00
CA GLN A 36 -12.18 -2.63 -10.16
C GLN A 36 -11.42 -2.90 -8.85
N THR A 37 -11.02 -1.85 -8.14
CA THR A 37 -10.40 -1.96 -6.81
C THR A 37 -11.31 -2.68 -5.82
N GLN A 38 -12.59 -2.32 -5.76
CA GLN A 38 -13.57 -3.01 -4.89
C GLN A 38 -13.66 -4.50 -5.20
N LYS A 39 -13.82 -4.87 -6.47
CA LYS A 39 -13.86 -6.28 -6.91
C LYS A 39 -12.57 -7.02 -6.57
N TRP A 40 -11.42 -6.38 -6.78
CA TRP A 40 -10.14 -6.97 -6.43
C TRP A 40 -10.02 -7.21 -4.91
N LEU A 41 -10.45 -6.24 -4.10
CA LEU A 41 -10.46 -6.36 -2.64
C LEU A 41 -11.38 -7.49 -2.17
N GLU A 42 -12.55 -7.68 -2.79
CA GLU A 42 -13.45 -8.80 -2.49
C GLU A 42 -12.75 -10.15 -2.72
N VAL A 43 -12.11 -10.33 -3.88
CA VAL A 43 -11.35 -11.56 -4.19
C VAL A 43 -10.19 -11.74 -3.21
N HIS A 44 -9.41 -10.69 -2.97
CA HIS A 44 -8.27 -10.73 -2.05
C HIS A 44 -8.73 -11.06 -0.62
N GLN A 45 -9.84 -10.49 -0.16
CA GLN A 45 -10.42 -10.76 1.15
C GLN A 45 -10.81 -12.23 1.32
N ALA A 46 -11.41 -12.83 0.29
CA ALA A 46 -11.88 -14.21 0.32
C ALA A 46 -10.75 -15.25 0.19
N HIS A 47 -9.68 -14.92 -0.53
CA HIS A 47 -8.71 -15.93 -0.98
C HIS A 47 -7.25 -15.67 -0.57
N SER A 48 -6.91 -14.50 -0.04
CA SER A 48 -5.51 -14.20 0.30
C SER A 48 -5.01 -15.11 1.42
N PRO A 49 -3.85 -15.79 1.25
CA PRO A 49 -3.28 -16.65 2.29
C PRO A 49 -3.06 -15.92 3.61
N SER A 50 -2.75 -14.62 3.59
CA SER A 50 -2.61 -13.82 4.81
C SER A 50 -3.93 -13.56 5.55
N ARG A 51 -5.07 -14.02 5.01
CA ARG A 51 -6.39 -13.95 5.65
C ARG A 51 -6.88 -15.32 6.10
N ILE A 52 -6.64 -16.35 5.29
CA ILE A 52 -7.23 -17.67 5.51
C ILE A 52 -6.26 -18.70 6.09
N ASN A 53 -4.95 -18.43 6.07
CA ASN A 53 -3.94 -19.36 6.57
C ASN A 53 -3.23 -18.76 7.80
N ALA A 54 -3.45 -19.36 8.97
CA ALA A 54 -2.87 -18.92 10.24
C ALA A 54 -1.33 -18.97 10.24
N ASP A 55 -0.72 -19.90 9.50
CA ASP A 55 0.73 -20.07 9.45
C ASP A 55 1.37 -18.90 8.71
N VAL A 56 0.73 -18.46 7.62
CA VAL A 56 1.14 -17.25 6.88
C VAL A 56 1.01 -16.02 7.77
N THR A 57 -0.09 -15.89 8.52
CA THR A 57 -0.27 -14.78 9.47
C THR A 57 0.83 -14.76 10.53
N ARG A 58 1.21 -15.92 11.08
CA ARG A 58 2.30 -16.03 12.07
C ARG A 58 3.66 -15.60 11.51
N ILE A 59 3.93 -15.89 10.23
CA ILE A 59 5.16 -15.45 9.56
C ILE A 59 5.21 -13.92 9.48
N TYR A 60 4.11 -13.25 9.12
CA TYR A 60 4.05 -11.79 9.12
C TYR A 60 4.26 -11.22 10.52
N ASP A 61 3.58 -11.77 11.54
CA ASP A 61 3.75 -11.31 12.91
C ASP A 61 5.20 -11.42 13.37
N ALA A 62 5.86 -12.55 13.12
CA ALA A 62 7.26 -12.75 13.48
C ALA A 62 8.17 -11.73 12.79
N ALA A 63 7.95 -11.47 11.50
CA ALA A 63 8.72 -10.47 10.75
C ALA A 63 8.51 -9.05 11.30
N PHE A 64 7.29 -8.70 11.72
CA PHE A 64 7.01 -7.40 12.31
C PHE A 64 7.69 -7.22 13.67
N GLU A 65 7.66 -8.24 14.53
CA GLU A 65 8.34 -8.21 15.85
C GLU A 65 9.87 -8.09 15.71
N ASP A 66 10.47 -8.75 14.72
CA ASP A 66 11.90 -8.65 14.47
C ASP A 66 12.31 -7.24 14.01
N ALA A 67 11.53 -6.65 13.10
CA ALA A 67 11.74 -5.28 12.64
C ALA A 67 11.52 -4.24 13.76
N LEU A 68 10.56 -4.48 14.65
CA LEU A 68 10.23 -3.64 15.80
C LEU A 68 11.42 -3.42 16.74
N GLY A 69 12.16 -4.50 17.05
CA GLY A 69 13.31 -4.43 17.96
C GLY A 69 14.37 -3.43 17.52
N GLN A 70 14.45 -3.11 16.23
CA GLN A 70 15.43 -2.20 15.64
C GLN A 70 14.97 -0.73 15.64
N ALA A 71 13.67 -0.48 15.84
CA ALA A 71 13.04 0.83 15.64
C ALA A 71 12.71 1.58 16.95
N LEU A 72 12.96 0.96 18.11
CA LEU A 72 12.59 1.51 19.42
C LEU A 72 13.28 2.84 19.72
N GLY A 73 12.50 3.81 20.21
CA GLY A 73 13.00 5.13 20.64
C GLY A 73 13.26 6.13 19.52
N GLN A 74 12.90 5.80 18.28
CA GLN A 74 13.04 6.69 17.11
C GLN A 74 11.67 7.07 16.54
N ALA A 75 11.64 8.13 15.73
CA ALA A 75 10.53 8.39 14.84
C ALA A 75 10.56 7.40 13.68
N VAL A 76 9.43 6.77 13.37
CA VAL A 76 9.34 5.69 12.37
C VAL A 76 8.27 6.03 11.35
N ALA A 77 8.56 5.76 10.08
CA ALA A 77 7.56 5.73 9.02
C ALA A 77 7.42 4.30 8.48
N LEU A 78 6.24 3.71 8.62
CA LEU A 78 5.90 2.47 7.91
C LEU A 78 5.55 2.83 6.46
N VAL A 79 6.28 2.27 5.50
CA VAL A 79 6.01 2.45 4.06
C VAL A 79 5.46 1.16 3.48
N GLY A 80 4.18 1.16 3.08
CA GLY A 80 3.54 0.02 2.45
C GLY A 80 3.71 0.07 0.94
N LEU A 81 4.64 -0.71 0.39
CA LEU A 81 4.90 -0.78 -1.06
C LEU A 81 3.89 -1.73 -1.72
N GLY A 82 2.93 -1.19 -2.46
CA GLY A 82 1.76 -1.95 -2.91
C GLY A 82 0.84 -2.27 -1.73
N CYS A 83 0.38 -1.22 -1.04
CA CYS A 83 -0.35 -1.33 0.23
C CYS A 83 -1.67 -2.11 0.10
N GLY A 84 -2.25 -2.19 -1.10
CA GLY A 84 -3.53 -2.85 -1.30
C GLY A 84 -4.63 -2.26 -0.40
N GLY A 85 -5.39 -3.11 0.27
CA GLY A 85 -6.40 -2.68 1.26
C GLY A 85 -5.84 -2.27 2.62
N GLY A 86 -4.51 -2.27 2.81
CA GLY A 86 -3.84 -1.81 4.03
C GLY A 86 -3.93 -2.76 5.24
N GLN A 87 -4.59 -3.92 5.14
CA GLN A 87 -4.86 -4.74 6.35
C GLN A 87 -3.61 -5.39 6.96
N LYS A 88 -2.59 -5.68 6.13
CA LYS A 88 -1.29 -6.13 6.64
C LYS A 88 -0.56 -4.99 7.33
N ASP A 89 -0.62 -3.81 6.73
CA ASP A 89 0.06 -2.62 7.22
C ASP A 89 -0.56 -2.18 8.55
N THR A 90 -1.89 -2.15 8.68
CA THR A 90 -2.57 -1.83 9.94
C THR A 90 -2.28 -2.85 11.04
N ARG A 91 -2.11 -4.13 10.70
CA ARG A 91 -1.65 -5.14 11.66
C ARG A 91 -0.24 -4.84 12.19
N CYS A 92 0.66 -4.38 11.32
CA CYS A 92 2.00 -3.94 11.72
C CYS A 92 1.93 -2.66 12.55
N LEU A 93 1.16 -1.66 12.12
CA LEU A 93 0.93 -0.40 12.84
C LEU A 93 0.40 -0.63 14.26
N ALA A 94 -0.54 -1.58 14.44
CA ALA A 94 -1.08 -1.91 15.75
C ALA A 94 -0.03 -2.47 16.72
N LYS A 95 1.03 -3.11 16.21
CA LYS A 95 2.16 -3.58 17.01
C LYS A 95 3.19 -2.48 17.29
N LEU A 96 3.38 -1.57 16.34
CA LEU A 96 4.30 -0.42 16.44
C LEU A 96 3.78 0.68 17.35
N GLN A 97 2.50 1.03 17.25
CA GLN A 97 1.90 2.20 17.88
C GLN A 97 2.12 2.29 19.41
N PRO A 98 2.08 1.19 20.20
CA PRO A 98 2.33 1.27 21.64
C PRO A 98 3.78 1.62 22.01
N SER A 99 4.73 1.31 21.13
CA SER A 99 6.18 1.38 21.42
C SER A 99 6.90 2.50 20.66
N ILE A 100 6.25 3.09 19.66
CA ILE A 100 6.80 4.14 18.80
C ILE A 100 6.04 5.46 19.04
N PRO A 101 6.64 6.44 19.73
CA PRO A 101 5.98 7.70 20.07
C PRO A 101 5.59 8.55 18.86
N GLU A 102 6.38 8.50 17.80
CA GLU A 102 6.17 9.22 16.54
C GLU A 102 6.13 8.23 15.39
N LEU A 103 4.91 7.82 15.03
CA LEU A 103 4.65 6.81 14.00
C LEU A 103 3.89 7.44 12.84
N HIS A 104 4.46 7.33 11.65
CA HIS A 104 3.85 7.72 10.39
C HIS A 104 3.57 6.51 9.51
N TYR A 105 2.58 6.64 8.63
CA TYR A 105 2.24 5.62 7.65
C TYR A 105 2.17 6.21 6.24
N VAL A 106 2.85 5.58 5.29
CA VAL A 106 2.85 5.95 3.87
C VAL A 106 2.27 4.76 3.08
N PRO A 107 0.95 4.68 2.87
CA PRO A 107 0.36 3.73 1.94
C PRO A 107 0.76 4.12 0.51
N CYS A 108 1.55 3.28 -0.16
CA CYS A 108 1.97 3.48 -1.54
C CYS A 108 1.33 2.44 -2.45
N ASP A 109 0.63 2.88 -3.50
CA ASP A 109 0.05 2.00 -4.50
C ASP A 109 -0.09 2.72 -5.85
N VAL A 110 -0.19 1.96 -6.95
CA VAL A 110 -0.55 2.50 -8.27
C VAL A 110 -2.00 2.98 -8.29
N SER A 111 -2.87 2.38 -7.48
CA SER A 111 -4.28 2.74 -7.41
C SER A 111 -4.56 3.78 -6.33
N GLN A 112 -5.07 4.94 -6.76
CA GLN A 112 -5.56 5.96 -5.85
C GLN A 112 -6.61 5.39 -4.88
N ALA A 113 -7.55 4.58 -5.39
CA ALA A 113 -8.60 3.99 -4.57
C ALA A 113 -8.03 3.07 -3.48
N MET A 114 -6.99 2.28 -3.78
CA MET A 114 -6.33 1.44 -2.78
C MET A 114 -5.67 2.25 -1.68
N THR A 115 -4.92 3.29 -2.04
CA THR A 115 -4.28 4.15 -1.01
C THR A 115 -5.28 4.83 -0.09
N LEU A 116 -6.48 5.15 -0.59
CA LEU A 116 -7.56 5.72 0.22
C LEU A 116 -8.19 4.67 1.15
N VAL A 117 -8.45 3.45 0.66
CA VAL A 117 -8.92 2.33 1.51
C VAL A 117 -7.91 2.02 2.60
N ALA A 118 -6.62 1.96 2.27
CA ALA A 118 -5.56 1.72 3.25
C ALA A 118 -5.45 2.86 4.28
N ARG A 119 -5.65 4.12 3.86
CA ARG A 119 -5.72 5.27 4.77
C ARG A 119 -6.90 5.19 5.73
N GLU A 120 -8.07 4.82 5.23
CA GLU A 120 -9.27 4.64 6.04
C GLU A 120 -9.06 3.53 7.07
N ALA A 121 -8.50 2.39 6.66
CA ALA A 121 -8.18 1.30 7.58
C ALA A 121 -7.18 1.73 8.68
N ALA A 122 -6.19 2.57 8.34
CA ALA A 122 -5.21 3.06 9.31
C ALA A 122 -5.76 4.15 10.25
N ALA A 123 -6.89 4.77 9.92
CA ALA A 123 -7.49 5.84 10.71
C ALA A 123 -7.99 5.38 12.10
N GLU A 124 -8.19 4.07 12.27
CA GLU A 124 -8.51 3.45 13.56
C GLU A 124 -7.32 3.44 14.53
N LEU A 125 -6.09 3.55 14.01
CA LEU A 125 -4.85 3.40 14.77
C LEU A 125 -4.04 4.70 14.84
N LEU A 126 -4.08 5.50 13.78
CA LEU A 126 -3.31 6.73 13.65
C LEU A 126 -4.21 7.93 13.31
N PRO A 127 -3.92 9.12 13.86
CA PRO A 127 -4.48 10.37 13.36
C PRO A 127 -4.25 10.50 11.85
N LEU A 128 -5.25 10.99 11.10
CA LEU A 128 -5.15 11.14 9.65
C LEU A 128 -4.01 12.06 9.19
N GLY A 129 -3.50 12.95 10.06
CA GLY A 129 -2.32 13.77 9.80
C GLY A 129 -0.99 13.01 9.81
N GLN A 130 -0.98 11.78 10.31
CA GLN A 130 0.17 10.87 10.29
C GLN A 130 0.10 9.84 9.16
N VAL A 131 -0.96 9.86 8.35
CA VAL A 131 -1.14 8.97 7.21
C VAL A 131 -0.99 9.75 5.91
N HIS A 132 0.00 9.37 5.11
CA HIS A 132 0.46 10.10 3.94
C HIS A 132 0.35 9.25 2.67
N PRO A 133 -0.85 9.13 2.06
CA PRO A 133 -1.01 8.33 0.85
C PRO A 133 -0.14 8.82 -0.30
N LEU A 134 0.53 7.88 -0.97
CA LEU A 134 1.36 8.08 -2.15
C LEU A 134 0.82 7.23 -3.30
N VAL A 135 0.33 7.87 -4.36
CA VAL A 135 -0.11 7.18 -5.58
C VAL A 135 1.05 7.18 -6.57
N CYS A 136 1.66 6.03 -6.79
CA CYS A 136 2.90 5.91 -7.56
C CYS A 136 3.04 4.56 -8.26
N ASP A 137 3.49 4.60 -9.51
CA ASP A 137 4.07 3.43 -10.16
C ASP A 137 5.54 3.25 -9.78
N LEU A 138 5.79 2.35 -8.83
CA LEU A 138 7.15 2.02 -8.39
C LEU A 138 8.02 1.40 -9.48
N ALA A 139 7.42 0.85 -10.55
CA ALA A 139 8.18 0.32 -11.69
C ALA A 139 8.65 1.42 -12.66
N GLU A 140 8.08 2.62 -12.58
CA GLU A 140 8.30 3.72 -13.52
C GLU A 140 8.77 5.02 -12.85
N ALA A 141 8.94 5.02 -11.52
CA ALA A 141 9.28 6.19 -10.71
C ALA A 141 10.72 6.10 -10.19
N ASP A 142 11.68 6.34 -11.09
CA ASP A 142 13.12 6.39 -10.79
C ASP A 142 13.57 7.71 -10.16
N ASP A 143 12.67 8.68 -10.02
CA ASP A 143 12.88 10.05 -9.57
C ASP A 143 12.24 10.37 -8.21
N LEU A 144 11.75 9.37 -7.46
CA LEU A 144 11.08 9.57 -6.17
C LEU A 144 11.89 10.35 -5.12
N GLY A 145 13.22 10.32 -5.21
CA GLY A 145 14.13 11.06 -4.33
C GLY A 145 14.46 12.48 -4.78
N GLN A 146 13.90 12.96 -5.89
CA GLN A 146 14.23 14.25 -6.52
C GLN A 146 13.14 15.31 -6.32
N ALA A 147 12.15 15.04 -5.45
CA ALA A 147 11.03 15.92 -5.14
C ALA A 147 11.33 16.93 -4.02
#